data_AF-A0A0B3Y5S8-F1
#
_entry.id   AF-A0A0B3Y5S8-F1
#
_cell.length_a   1.000
_cell.length_b   1.000
_cell.length_c   1.000
_cell.angle_alpha   90.00
_cell.angle_beta   90.00
_cell.angle_gamma   90.00
#
_symmetry.space_group_name_H-M   'P 1'
#
loop_
_entity.id
_entity.type
_entity.pdbx_description
1 polymer ?
#
loop_
_entity_poly.entity_id
_entity_poly.type
_entity_poly.pdbx_seq_one_letter_code
_entity_poly.pdbx_strand_id
1 'polypeptide(L)'
;MEMRQLSSPINIKGFSVITNNHTEFSPLGKIPTLWQRFDNSIAVDYKGGERVYGVYFNYESDLSGDFSVLAGFDGDSVPEHLKVEHITIPAGKYLVFSRQGEMPQIAIDAWSDIWRYFTEGGAEYERTFSIDFEHYVNGNHIDVYIAIK
;
A
#
# COMPACT_ATOMS: atom_id res chain seq x y z
N MET A 1 -3.71 -9.13 -13.70
CA MET A 1 -3.78 -7.66 -13.72
C MET A 1 -5.06 -7.26 -14.43
N GLU A 2 -5.84 -6.35 -13.86
CA GLU A 2 -7.07 -5.84 -14.46
C GLU A 2 -7.34 -4.40 -14.00
N MET A 3 -8.04 -3.60 -14.81
CA MET A 3 -8.50 -2.29 -14.38
C MET A 3 -9.77 -2.44 -13.53
N ARG A 4 -9.77 -1.83 -12.34
CA ARG A 4 -10.93 -1.74 -11.45
C ARG A 4 -11.27 -0.27 -11.18
N GLN A 5 -12.57 0.00 -11.12
CA GLN A 5 -13.09 1.28 -10.64
C GLN A 5 -13.42 1.15 -9.16
N LEU A 6 -12.70 1.88 -8.31
CA LEU A 6 -13.06 2.07 -6.91
C LEU A 6 -14.21 3.09 -6.85
N SER A 7 -15.37 2.67 -6.34
CA SER A 7 -16.61 3.48 -6.37
C SER A 7 -16.71 4.48 -5.23
N SER A 8 -16.02 4.24 -4.13
CA SER A 8 -16.08 5.05 -2.91
C SER A 8 -14.71 5.16 -2.27
N PRO A 9 -14.40 6.30 -1.62
CA PRO A 9 -13.14 6.43 -0.91
C PRO A 9 -13.04 5.46 0.26
N ILE A 10 -11.81 5.13 0.66
CA ILE A 10 -11.50 4.27 1.82
C ILE A 10 -10.69 5.11 2.81
N ASN A 11 -11.12 5.13 4.07
CA ASN A 11 -10.40 5.84 5.12
C ASN A 11 -9.48 4.89 5.85
N ILE A 12 -8.19 5.20 5.87
CA ILE A 12 -7.15 4.40 6.48
C ILE A 12 -6.56 5.16 7.67
N LYS A 13 -6.36 4.44 8.78
CA LYS A 13 -5.71 4.95 9.99
C LYS A 13 -4.45 4.15 10.24
N GLY A 14 -3.34 4.79 10.54
CA GLY A 14 -2.09 4.07 10.73
C GLY A 14 -0.88 4.92 11.09
N PHE A 15 0.30 4.35 10.88
CA PHE A 15 1.57 5.05 11.03
C PHE A 15 2.22 5.21 9.67
N SER A 16 2.92 6.31 9.46
CA SER A 16 3.65 6.57 8.23
C SER A 16 5.15 6.81 8.44
N VAL A 17 5.89 6.67 7.36
CA VAL A 17 7.29 7.05 7.25
C VAL A 17 7.58 7.56 5.84
N ILE A 18 8.51 8.51 5.72
CA ILE A 18 9.04 8.95 4.43
C ILE A 18 10.27 8.09 4.08
N THR A 19 10.30 7.56 2.87
CA THR A 19 11.39 6.72 2.36
C THR A 19 11.50 6.82 0.84
N ASN A 20 12.40 6.05 0.24
CA ASN A 20 12.53 5.90 -1.20
C ASN A 20 12.99 4.48 -1.55
N ASN A 21 12.90 4.12 -2.83
CA ASN A 21 13.25 2.79 -3.30
C ASN A 21 14.71 2.43 -2.99
N HIS A 22 15.66 3.36 -3.15
CA HIS A 22 17.07 3.12 -2.83
C HIS A 22 17.28 2.73 -1.36
N THR A 23 16.58 3.39 -0.44
CA THR A 23 16.62 3.09 1.00
C THR A 23 16.00 1.73 1.29
N GLU A 24 14.83 1.42 0.72
CA GLU A 24 14.12 0.16 0.96
C GLU A 24 14.82 -1.08 0.38
N PHE A 25 15.62 -0.93 -0.68
CA PHE A 25 16.49 -2.01 -1.19
C PHE A 25 17.81 -2.16 -0.42
N SER A 26 18.03 -1.35 0.62
CA SER A 26 19.22 -1.41 1.47
C SER A 26 18.90 -1.96 2.86
N PRO A 27 19.91 -2.28 3.69
CA PRO A 27 19.70 -2.63 5.09
C PRO A 27 19.05 -1.52 5.95
N LEU A 28 18.88 -0.31 5.41
CA LEU A 28 18.26 0.85 6.09
C LEU A 28 16.76 1.00 5.79
N GLY A 29 16.15 0.00 5.14
CA GLY A 29 14.72 0.00 4.82
C GLY A 29 13.86 0.25 6.06
N LYS A 30 12.84 1.10 5.89
CA LYS A 30 11.99 1.59 6.97
C LYS A 30 10.65 0.86 7.02
N ILE A 31 10.19 0.29 5.91
CA ILE A 31 8.89 -0.39 5.80
C ILE A 31 8.77 -1.58 6.78
N PRO A 32 9.78 -2.46 6.98
CA PRO A 32 9.64 -3.56 7.94
C PRO A 32 9.43 -3.09 9.39
N THR A 33 10.16 -2.06 9.82
CA THR A 33 10.00 -1.47 11.16
C THR A 33 8.66 -0.76 11.31
N LEU A 34 8.16 -0.14 10.23
CA LEU A 34 6.84 0.47 10.19
C LEU A 34 5.74 -0.58 10.43
N TRP A 35 5.79 -1.71 9.73
CA TRP A 35 4.87 -2.82 9.92
C TRP A 35 4.92 -3.40 11.33
N GLN A 36 6.13 -3.64 11.86
CA GLN A 36 6.29 -4.12 13.24
C GLN A 36 5.66 -3.17 14.26
N ARG A 37 5.79 -1.85 14.05
CA ARG A 37 5.13 -0.86 14.92
C ARG A 37 3.61 -0.97 14.81
N PHE A 38 3.07 -1.07 13.60
CA PHE A 38 1.63 -1.21 13.38
C PHE A 38 1.08 -2.46 14.06
N ASP A 39 1.67 -3.63 13.80
CA ASP A 39 1.22 -4.93 14.33
C ASP A 39 1.26 -5.00 15.86
N ASN A 40 2.26 -4.35 16.49
CA ASN A 40 2.37 -4.31 17.94
C ASN A 40 1.41 -3.31 18.61
N SER A 41 0.87 -2.35 17.86
CA SER A 41 0.11 -1.22 18.43
C SER A 41 -1.38 -1.29 18.12
N ILE A 42 -1.78 -1.89 17.00
CA ILE A 42 -3.15 -1.91 16.51
C ILE A 42 -3.64 -3.36 16.41
N ALA A 43 -4.73 -3.66 17.10
CA ALA A 43 -5.43 -4.92 16.94
C ALA A 43 -6.50 -4.78 15.86
N VAL A 44 -6.39 -5.55 14.77
CA VAL A 44 -7.33 -5.53 13.64
C VAL A 44 -8.35 -6.66 13.78
N ASP A 45 -9.64 -6.33 13.74
CA ASP A 45 -10.74 -7.29 13.76
C ASP A 45 -11.05 -7.82 12.35
N TYR A 46 -10.18 -8.72 11.88
CA TYR A 46 -10.37 -9.40 10.60
C TYR A 46 -11.70 -10.16 10.50
N LYS A 47 -12.25 -10.63 11.63
CA LYS A 47 -13.54 -11.35 11.68
C LYS A 47 -14.73 -10.39 11.56
N GLY A 48 -14.60 -9.19 12.13
CA GLY A 48 -15.52 -8.07 11.98
C GLY A 48 -15.49 -7.42 10.59
N GLY A 49 -14.48 -7.76 9.78
CA GLY A 49 -14.38 -7.33 8.38
C GLY A 49 -13.28 -6.31 8.12
N GLU A 50 -12.57 -5.85 9.16
CA GLU A 50 -11.47 -4.89 9.01
C GLU A 50 -10.32 -5.49 8.18
N ARG A 51 -9.67 -4.65 7.39
CA ARG A 51 -8.56 -5.03 6.53
C ARG A 51 -7.39 -4.07 6.68
N VAL A 52 -6.22 -4.63 6.42
CA VAL A 52 -4.95 -3.93 6.49
C VAL A 52 -4.57 -3.42 5.09
N TYR A 53 -3.89 -2.28 5.09
CA TYR A 53 -3.47 -1.56 3.90
C TYR A 53 -2.05 -1.01 4.05
N GLY A 54 -1.28 -1.11 2.96
CA GLY A 54 -0.04 -0.38 2.77
C GLY A 54 -0.30 0.76 1.78
N VAL A 55 -0.29 2.00 2.22
CA VAL A 55 -0.68 3.16 1.39
C VAL A 55 0.54 3.97 1.01
N TYR A 56 0.76 4.16 -0.28
CA TYR A 56 1.89 4.90 -0.84
C TYR A 56 1.37 6.22 -1.43
N PHE A 57 1.93 7.34 -0.96
CA PHE A 57 1.40 8.66 -1.23
C PHE A 57 2.49 9.74 -1.12
N ASN A 58 2.15 10.98 -1.46
CA ASN A 58 3.08 12.12 -1.43
C ASN A 58 4.39 11.83 -2.20
N TYR A 59 4.27 11.26 -3.40
CA TYR A 59 5.40 11.07 -4.30
C TYR A 59 6.01 12.43 -4.66
N GLU A 60 7.31 12.59 -4.45
CA GLU A 60 8.03 13.81 -4.82
C GLU A 60 8.06 14.01 -6.34
N SER A 61 8.20 12.91 -7.10
CA SER A 61 8.32 12.93 -8.55
C SER A 61 7.70 11.68 -9.18
N ASP A 62 8.47 10.59 -9.19
CA ASP A 62 8.15 9.32 -9.85
C ASP A 62 8.68 8.14 -9.01
N LEU A 63 9.16 7.08 -9.68
CA LEU A 63 9.79 5.91 -9.06
C LEU A 63 11.13 6.21 -8.36
N SER A 64 11.74 7.38 -8.60
CA SER A 64 13.08 7.73 -8.08
C SER A 64 13.05 8.65 -6.86
N GLY A 65 11.96 9.39 -6.66
CA GLY A 65 11.81 10.36 -5.59
C GLY A 65 11.43 9.74 -4.24
N ASP A 66 11.43 10.58 -3.21
CA ASP A 66 10.88 10.22 -1.91
C ASP A 66 9.36 10.02 -2.01
N PHE A 67 8.85 9.10 -1.20
CA PHE A 67 7.42 8.87 -1.01
C PHE A 67 7.13 8.55 0.45
N SER A 68 5.88 8.77 0.84
CA SER A 68 5.37 8.35 2.14
C SER A 68 4.73 6.97 2.02
N VAL A 69 4.99 6.10 3.00
CA VAL A 69 4.29 4.81 3.16
C VAL A 69 3.58 4.81 4.48
N LEU A 70 2.29 4.46 4.49
CA LEU A 70 1.49 4.25 5.68
C LEU A 70 1.13 2.76 5.81
N ALA A 71 1.43 2.16 6.96
CA ALA A 71 0.89 0.88 7.37
C ALA A 71 -0.35 1.16 8.24
N GLY A 72 -1.51 0.68 7.81
CA GLY A 72 -2.78 1.04 8.41
C GLY A 72 -3.89 0.03 8.17
N PHE A 73 -5.08 0.39 8.63
CA PHE A 73 -6.30 -0.39 8.48
C PHE A 73 -7.52 0.52 8.27
N ASP A 74 -8.62 -0.05 7.79
CA ASP A 74 -9.90 0.64 7.55
C ASP A 74 -10.86 0.63 8.76
N GLY A 75 -10.40 0.12 9.90
CA GLY A 75 -11.19 0.00 11.12
C GLY A 75 -11.36 1.29 11.91
N ASP A 76 -12.26 1.23 12.89
CA ASP A 76 -12.65 2.41 13.66
C ASP A 76 -11.93 2.59 14.98
N SER A 77 -11.55 1.49 15.63
CA SER A 77 -11.05 1.50 16.99
C SER A 77 -9.53 1.61 17.05
N VAL A 78 -9.03 2.81 17.36
CA VAL A 78 -7.62 3.05 17.69
C VAL A 78 -7.49 3.28 19.20
N PRO A 79 -6.55 2.63 19.90
CA PRO A 79 -6.30 2.91 21.31
C PRO A 79 -6.09 4.41 21.59
N GLU A 80 -6.79 4.97 22.59
CA GLU A 80 -6.83 6.42 22.84
C GLU A 80 -5.45 7.07 23.05
N HIS A 81 -4.47 6.32 23.53
CA HIS A 81 -3.11 6.80 23.77
C HIS A 81 -2.26 6.87 22.50
N LEU A 82 -2.70 6.25 21.40
CA LEU A 82 -1.99 6.23 20.13
C LEU A 82 -2.44 7.39 19.25
N LYS A 83 -1.45 8.13 18.73
CA LYS A 83 -1.66 9.10 17.65
C LYS A 83 -1.36 8.42 16.33
N VAL A 84 -2.38 8.33 15.48
CA VAL A 84 -2.30 7.77 14.13
C VAL A 84 -2.55 8.86 13.09
N GLU A 85 -2.00 8.66 11.91
CA GLU A 85 -2.31 9.46 10.73
C GLU A 85 -3.59 8.93 10.06
N HIS A 86 -4.30 9.82 9.37
CA HIS A 86 -5.52 9.52 8.63
C HIS A 86 -5.30 9.84 7.15
N ILE A 87 -5.51 8.85 6.29
CA ILE A 87 -5.44 9.01 4.84
C ILE A 87 -6.74 8.54 4.22
N THR A 88 -7.25 9.30 3.25
CA THR A 88 -8.38 8.87 2.42
C THR A 88 -7.86 8.45 1.06
N ILE A 89 -7.96 7.15 0.75
CA ILE A 89 -7.75 6.63 -0.59
C ILE A 89 -8.94 7.09 -1.45
N PRO A 90 -8.73 7.84 -2.55
CA PRO A 90 -9.83 8.38 -3.35
C PRO A 90 -10.51 7.29 -4.17
N ALA A 91 -11.81 7.48 -4.45
CA ALA A 91 -12.46 6.74 -5.52
C ALA A 91 -11.79 7.08 -6.86
N GLY A 92 -11.66 6.10 -7.76
CA GLY A 92 -10.89 6.30 -8.98
C GLY A 92 -10.63 5.02 -9.76
N LYS A 93 -9.89 5.16 -10.86
CA LYS A 93 -9.44 4.04 -11.68
C LYS A 93 -8.11 3.54 -11.17
N TYR A 94 -8.03 2.23 -10.99
CA TYR A 94 -6.84 1.55 -10.53
C TYR A 94 -6.53 0.37 -11.42
N LEU A 95 -5.25 0.17 -11.72
CA LEU A 95 -4.75 -1.07 -12.27
C LEU A 95 -4.37 -1.99 -11.12
N VAL A 96 -5.01 -3.16 -11.04
CA VAL A 96 -4.91 -4.05 -9.88
C VAL A 96 -4.08 -5.28 -10.22
N PHE A 97 -3.07 -5.53 -9.40
CA PHE A 97 -2.20 -6.69 -9.45
C PHE A 97 -2.50 -7.59 -8.26
N SER A 98 -3.16 -8.72 -8.52
CA SER A 98 -3.50 -9.71 -7.50
C SER A 98 -2.44 -10.82 -7.45
N ARG A 99 -1.97 -11.15 -6.26
CA ARG A 99 -1.04 -12.26 -6.01
C ARG A 99 -1.48 -13.09 -4.81
N GLN A 100 -1.18 -14.39 -4.86
CA GLN A 100 -1.33 -15.31 -3.74
C GLN A 100 -0.01 -15.99 -3.42
N GLY A 101 0.21 -16.35 -2.15
CA GLY A 101 1.44 -16.97 -1.66
C GLY A 101 1.74 -16.60 -0.20
N GLU A 102 3.01 -16.68 0.20
CA GLU A 102 3.45 -16.45 1.59
C GLU A 102 3.95 -15.02 1.86
N MET A 103 3.59 -14.49 3.03
CA MET A 103 4.14 -13.22 3.51
C MET A 103 5.58 -13.35 4.00
N PRO A 104 6.44 -12.32 3.82
CA PRO A 104 6.18 -11.08 3.08
C PRO A 104 6.45 -11.18 1.56
N GLN A 105 6.86 -12.35 1.06
CA GLN A 105 7.32 -12.53 -0.32
C GLN A 105 6.26 -12.15 -1.38
N ILE A 106 4.97 -12.38 -1.10
CA ILE A 106 3.90 -12.01 -2.05
C ILE A 106 3.86 -10.52 -2.38
N ALA A 107 4.18 -9.66 -1.42
CA ALA A 107 4.18 -8.21 -1.64
C ALA A 107 5.37 -7.83 -2.54
N ILE A 108 6.54 -8.43 -2.29
CA ILE A 108 7.75 -8.24 -3.09
C ILE A 108 7.51 -8.69 -4.54
N ASP A 109 6.87 -9.86 -4.72
CA ASP A 109 6.57 -10.40 -6.04
C ASP A 109 5.55 -9.53 -6.78
N ALA A 110 4.50 -9.06 -6.11
CA ALA A 110 3.51 -8.16 -6.70
C ALA A 110 4.14 -6.84 -7.17
N TRP A 111 4.99 -6.22 -6.35
CA TRP A 111 5.71 -5.01 -6.72
C TRP A 111 6.71 -5.24 -7.86
N SER A 112 7.35 -6.40 -7.91
CA SER A 112 8.24 -6.78 -9.01
C SER A 112 7.49 -6.85 -10.34
N ASP A 113 6.26 -7.39 -10.36
CA ASP A 113 5.41 -7.37 -11.55
C ASP A 113 4.99 -5.97 -11.98
N ILE A 114 4.62 -5.12 -11.02
CA ILE A 114 4.25 -3.73 -11.26
C ILE A 114 5.42 -2.98 -11.90
N TRP A 115 6.61 -3.11 -11.31
CA TRP A 115 7.82 -2.50 -11.85
C TRP A 115 8.10 -2.96 -13.27
N ARG A 116 8.04 -4.26 -13.51
CA ARG A 116 8.21 -4.84 -14.84
C ARG A 116 7.22 -4.24 -15.86
N TYR A 117 5.94 -4.23 -15.51
CA TYR A 117 4.88 -3.72 -16.39
C TYR A 117 5.10 -2.25 -16.78
N PHE A 118 5.46 -1.39 -15.83
CA PHE A 118 5.61 0.05 -16.09
C PHE A 118 6.99 0.46 -16.65
N THR A 119 8.02 -0.40 -16.59
CA THR A 119 9.39 -0.04 -17.01
C THR A 119 9.87 -0.74 -18.27
N GLU A 120 9.36 -1.92 -18.64
CA GLU A 120 9.81 -2.65 -19.84
C GLU A 120 9.28 -2.08 -21.17
N GLY A 121 8.51 -0.99 -21.12
CA GLY A 121 7.96 -0.29 -22.29
C GLY A 121 6.65 -0.89 -22.80
N GLY A 122 5.84 -0.07 -23.48
CA GLY A 122 4.57 -0.51 -24.06
C GLY A 122 3.41 -0.68 -23.07
N ALA A 123 3.52 -0.11 -21.87
CA ALA A 123 2.41 -0.09 -20.90
C ALA A 123 1.20 0.64 -21.51
N GLU A 124 0.03 -0.01 -21.45
CA GLU A 124 -1.24 0.58 -21.90
C GLU A 124 -1.72 1.71 -20.98
N TYR A 125 -1.31 1.65 -19.71
CA TYR A 125 -1.75 2.56 -18.67
C TYR A 125 -0.59 3.40 -18.15
N GLU A 126 -0.88 4.65 -17.78
CA GLU A 126 0.07 5.56 -17.15
C GLU A 126 -0.29 5.77 -15.68
N ARG A 127 0.70 5.66 -14.79
CA ARG A 127 0.52 5.94 -13.36
C ARG A 127 0.26 7.43 -13.14
N THR A 128 -0.58 7.72 -12.15
CA THR A 128 -0.81 9.11 -11.70
C THR A 128 0.16 9.54 -10.62
N PHE A 129 0.81 8.58 -9.92
CA PHE A 129 1.61 8.83 -8.71
C PHE A 129 0.83 9.65 -7.67
N SER A 130 -0.47 9.39 -7.55
CA SER A 130 -1.34 10.03 -6.56
C SER A 130 -1.35 9.22 -5.25
N ILE A 131 -2.20 8.19 -5.17
CA ILE A 131 -2.21 7.22 -4.09
C ILE A 131 -2.28 5.83 -4.68
N ASP A 132 -1.23 5.04 -4.43
CA ASP A 132 -1.20 3.61 -4.71
C ASP A 132 -1.36 2.87 -3.38
N PHE A 133 -1.93 1.66 -3.39
CA PHE A 133 -2.12 0.93 -2.14
C PHE A 133 -2.11 -0.59 -2.30
N GLU A 134 -1.59 -1.25 -1.28
CA GLU A 134 -1.74 -2.66 -1.02
C GLU A 134 -3.01 -2.89 -0.21
N HIS A 135 -3.81 -3.86 -0.61
CA HIS A 135 -4.95 -4.36 0.15
C HIS A 135 -4.70 -5.83 0.50
N TYR A 136 -4.56 -6.08 1.80
CA TYR A 136 -4.28 -7.39 2.36
C TYR A 136 -5.59 -8.16 2.55
N VAL A 137 -6.08 -8.79 1.48
CA VAL A 137 -7.37 -9.48 1.43
C VAL A 137 -7.48 -10.54 2.53
N ASN A 138 -6.40 -11.29 2.73
CA ASN A 138 -6.19 -12.24 3.82
C ASN A 138 -4.67 -12.56 3.94
N GLY A 139 -4.32 -13.52 4.79
CA GLY A 139 -2.92 -13.86 5.09
C GLY A 139 -2.09 -14.40 3.92
N ASN A 140 -2.71 -14.81 2.81
CA ASN A 140 -2.02 -15.34 1.64
C ASN A 140 -2.47 -14.72 0.30
N HIS A 141 -3.17 -13.59 0.33
CA HIS A 141 -3.66 -12.90 -0.87
C HIS A 141 -3.52 -11.38 -0.67
N ILE A 142 -2.77 -10.75 -1.57
CA ILE A 142 -2.63 -9.30 -1.70
C ILE A 142 -3.18 -8.82 -3.06
N ASP A 143 -3.91 -7.71 -3.04
CA ASP A 143 -4.24 -6.93 -4.22
C ASP A 143 -3.47 -5.60 -4.14
N VAL A 144 -2.63 -5.28 -5.12
CA VAL A 144 -1.94 -4.00 -5.21
C VAL A 144 -2.61 -3.14 -6.27
N TYR A 145 -3.12 -1.99 -5.83
CA TYR A 145 -3.87 -1.01 -6.62
C TYR A 145 -2.95 0.14 -7.01
N ILE A 146 -2.74 0.30 -8.32
CA ILE A 146 -1.94 1.39 -8.87
C ILE A 146 -2.88 2.40 -9.54
N ALA A 147 -2.88 3.65 -9.07
CA ALA A 147 -3.73 4.71 -9.60
C ALA A 147 -3.27 5.10 -11.01
N ILE A 148 -4.20 5.05 -11.96
CA ILE A 148 -3.95 5.29 -13.40
C ILE A 148 -4.80 6.44 -13.95
N LYS A 149 -4.34 7.04 -15.05
CA LYS A 149 -5.05 8.14 -15.75
C LYS A 149 -6.34 7.68 -16.44
#